data_AF-A0A399ZDS9-F1
#
_entry.id   AF-A0A399ZDS9-F1
#
_cell.length_a   1.000
_cell.length_b   1.000
_cell.length_c   1.000
_cell.angle_alpha   90.00
_cell.angle_beta   90.00
_cell.angle_gamma   90.00
#
_symmetry.space_group_name_H-M   'P 1'
#
loop_
_entity.id
_entity.type
_entity.pdbx_description
1 polymer ?
#
loop_
_entity_poly.entity_id
_entity_poly.type
_entity_poly.pdbx_seq_one_letter_code
_entity_poly.pdbx_strand_id
1 'polypeptide(L)' 'MPGIGIPELLIVLVIVLVIFGASRVTDIMGALGKGVAEFRKGTQAVEETKKEDTKVEPNNETPKSA' A
#
# COMPACT_ATOMS: atom_id res chain seq x y z
N MET A 1 9.46 -9.89 -32.06
CA MET A 1 9.39 -11.12 -31.23
C MET A 1 7.97 -11.20 -30.69
N PRO A 2 7.24 -12.31 -30.88
CA PRO A 2 5.93 -12.46 -30.26
C PRO A 2 6.13 -12.42 -28.74
N GLY A 3 5.66 -11.36 -28.09
CA GLY A 3 5.69 -11.22 -26.64
C GLY A 3 4.65 -12.16 -26.03
N ILE A 4 4.93 -12.66 -24.83
CA ILE A 4 3.95 -13.42 -24.05
C ILE A 4 2.74 -12.50 -23.84
N GLY A 5 1.62 -12.85 -24.47
CA GLY A 5 0.37 -12.12 -24.33
C GLY A 5 -0.34 -12.49 -23.04
N ILE A 6 -1.41 -11.74 -22.76
CA ILE A 6 -2.35 -12.07 -21.70
C ILE A 6 -2.90 -13.51 -21.84
N PRO A 7 -3.21 -14.04 -23.05
CA PRO A 7 -3.68 -15.42 -23.20
C PRO A 7 -2.67 -16.47 -22.72
N GLU A 8 -1.41 -16.35 -23.09
CA GLU A 8 -0.35 -17.27 -22.68
C GLU A 8 -0.12 -17.22 -21.17
N LEU A 9 -0.16 -16.02 -20.57
CA LEU A 9 -0.04 -15.87 -19.11
C LEU A 9 -1.19 -16.55 -18.36
N LEU A 10 -2.42 -16.47 -18.87
CA LEU A 10 -3.57 -17.15 -18.27
C LEU A 10 -3.43 -18.68 -18.31
N ILE A 11 -2.92 -19.24 -19.42
CA ILE A 11 -2.67 -20.68 -19.52
C ILE A 11 -1.66 -21.13 -18.45
N VAL A 12 -0.55 -20.39 -18.31
CA VAL A 12 0.46 -20.68 -17.29
C VAL A 12 -0.14 -20.56 -15.88
N LEU A 13 -0.94 -19.53 -15.62
CA LEU A 13 -1.62 -19.35 -14.34
C LEU A 13 -2.54 -20.53 -14.01
N VAL A 14 -3.30 -21.04 -14.98
CA VAL A 14 -4.16 -22.22 -14.80
C VAL A 14 -3.33 -23.46 -14.44
N ILE A 15 -2.20 -23.69 -15.10
CA ILE A 15 -1.32 -24.83 -14.79
C ILE A 15 -0.79 -24.74 -13.35
N VAL A 16 -0.32 -23.55 -12.95
CA VAL A 16 0.13 -23.29 -11.57
C VAL A 16 -1.02 -23.52 -10.58
N LEU A 17 -2.23 -23.04 -10.89
CA LEU A 17 -3.41 -23.27 -10.06
C LEU A 17 -3.80 -24.74 -9.93
N VAL A 18 -3.58 -25.57 -10.95
CA VAL A 18 -3.84 -27.01 -10.85
C VAL A 18 -2.83 -27.70 -9.94
N ILE A 19 -1.55 -27.31 -9.99
CA ILE A 19 -0.49 -27.89 -9.16
C ILE A 19 -0.63 -27.48 -7.70
N PHE A 20 -0.79 -26.18 -7.45
CA PHE A 20 -0.81 -25.62 -6.10
C PHE A 20 -2.23 -25.51 -5.50
N GLY A 21 -3.26 -25.53 -6.33
CA GLY A 21 -4.64 -25.27 -5.94
C GLY A 21 -4.95 -23.76 -5.81
N ALA A 22 -6.20 -23.39 -6.10
CA ALA A 22 -6.65 -22.01 -5.92
C ALA A 22 -6.55 -21.54 -4.47
N SER A 23 -6.83 -22.42 -3.51
CA SER A 23 -6.78 -22.12 -2.08
C SER A 23 -5.40 -21.64 -1.61
N ARG A 24 -4.31 -22.28 -2.07
CA ARG A 24 -2.94 -21.88 -1.68
C ARG A 24 -2.58 -20.51 -2.23
N VAL A 25 -2.94 -20.23 -3.48
CA VAL A 25 -2.69 -18.92 -4.10
C VAL A 25 -3.48 -17.82 -3.37
N THR A 26 -4.76 -18.06 -3.04
CA THR A 26 -5.58 -17.10 -2.30
C THR A 26 -5.11 -16.89 -0.86
N ASP A 27 -4.63 -17.94 -0.18
CA ASP A 27 -4.09 -17.82 1.18
C ASP A 27 -2.85 -16.92 1.21
N ILE A 28 -1.91 -17.16 0.27
CA ILE A 28 -0.69 -16.37 0.14
C ILE A 28 -1.03 -14.92 -0.25
N MET A 29 -1.90 -14.72 -1.24
CA MET A 29 -2.35 -13.38 -1.65
C MET A 29 -3.07 -12.65 -0.52
N GLY A 30 -3.86 -13.36 0.28
CA GLY A 30 -4.54 -12.79 1.45
C GLY A 30 -3.56 -12.36 2.54
N ALA A 31 -2.55 -13.18 2.85
CA ALA A 31 -1.51 -12.85 3.82
C ALA A 31 -0.65 -11.66 3.35
N LEU A 32 -0.21 -11.69 2.09
CA LEU A 32 0.54 -10.60 1.46
C LEU A 32 -0.29 -9.32 1.40
N GLY A 33 -1.57 -9.40 1.01
CA GLY A 33 -2.47 -8.27 0.92
C GLY A 33 -2.70 -7.57 2.27
N LYS A 34 -2.87 -8.36 3.34
CA LYS A 34 -2.95 -7.82 4.71
C LYS A 34 -1.65 -7.13 5.12
N GLY A 35 -0.50 -7.77 4.89
CA GLY A 35 0.81 -7.17 5.20
C GLY A 35 1.06 -5.86 4.45
N VAL A 36 0.73 -5.80 3.16
CA VAL A 36 0.83 -4.57 2.37
C VAL A 36 -0.16 -3.51 2.86
N ALA A 37 -1.38 -3.89 3.23
CA ALA A 37 -2.37 -2.94 3.74
C ALA A 37 -1.93 -2.32 5.08
N GLU A 38 -1.40 -3.12 6.01
CA GLU A 38 -0.85 -2.64 7.27
C GLU A 38 0.39 -1.79 7.06
N PHE A 39 1.29 -2.18 6.14
CA PHE A 39 2.45 -1.38 5.77
C PHE A 39 2.04 0.00 5.25
N ARG A 40 1.08 0.06 4.31
CA ARG A 40 0.57 1.32 3.77
C ARG A 40 -0.11 2.20 4.82
N LYS A 41 -0.80 1.61 5.79
CA LYS A 41 -1.39 2.35 6.92
C LYS A 41 -0.31 2.92 7.83
N GLY A 42 0.69 2.12 8.19
CA GLY A 42 1.82 2.58 9.00
C GLY A 42 2.60 3.72 8.33
N THR A 43 2.89 3.61 7.02
CA THR A 43 3.57 4.67 6.27
C THR A 43 2.75 5.96 6.24
N GLN A 44 1.43 5.88 6.02
CA GLN A 44 0.56 7.06 6.03
C GLN A 44 0.49 7.73 7.41
N ALA A 45 0.39 6.96 8.49
CA ALA A 45 0.37 7.51 9.86
C ALA A 45 1.68 8.26 10.18
N VAL A 46 2.83 7.74 9.74
CA VAL A 46 4.13 8.42 9.87
C VAL A 46 4.18 9.71 9.06
N GLU A 47 3.64 9.71 7.83
CA GLU A 47 3.53 10.93 7.03
C GLU A 47 2.60 11.98 7.64
N GLU A 48 1.50 11.57 8.28
CA GLU A 48 0.56 12.47 8.95
C GLU A 48 1.17 13.10 10.21
N THR A 49 1.80 12.30 11.09
CA THR A 49 2.54 12.82 12.27
C THR A 49 3.62 13.82 11.86
N LYS A 50 4.38 13.55 10.78
CA LYS A 50 5.41 14.48 10.28
C LYS A 50 4.84 15.81 9.78
N LYS A 51 3.56 15.87 9.40
CA LYS A 51 2.88 17.11 8.98
C LYS A 51 2.33 17.91 10.16
N GLU A 52 1.97 17.26 11.26
CA GLU A 52 1.46 17.93 12.47
C GLU A 52 2.57 18.59 13.30
N ASP A 53 3.80 18.04 13.34
CA ASP A 53 4.97 18.65 14.00
C ASP A 53 5.48 19.94 13.32
N THR A 54 4.98 20.31 12.14
CA THR A 54 5.32 21.58 11.47
C THR A 54 4.29 22.70 11.73
N LYS A 55 3.24 22.45 12.53
CA LYS A 55 2.25 23.47 12.91
C LYS A 55 2.35 23.83 14.40
N VAL A 56 3.54 24.23 14.83
CA VAL A 56 3.69 25.10 16.01
C VAL A 56 3.76 26.54 15.50
N GLU A 57 2.76 27.32 15.89
CA GLU A 57 2.53 28.72 15.53
C GLU A 57 3.72 29.65 15.84
N PRO A 58 3.77 30.83 15.21
CA PRO A 58 3.96 32.05 15.97
C PRO A 58 2.67 32.87 15.91
N ASN A 59 1.78 32.65 16.88
CA ASN A 59 0.87 33.69 17.34
C ASN A 59 1.72 34.69 18.12
N ASN A 60 2.16 35.74 17.44
CA ASN A 60 2.63 36.94 18.11
C ASN A 60 1.58 38.03 17.89
N GLU A 61 0.67 38.08 18.85
CA GLU A 61 -0.20 39.20 19.17
C GLU A 61 0.63 40.49 19.15
N THR A 62 0.37 41.39 18.19
CA THR A 62 0.85 42.77 18.28
C THR A 62 0.01 43.48 19.35
N PRO A 63 0.62 43.98 20.44
CA PRO A 63 -0.12 44.68 21.47
C PRO A 63 -0.65 46.00 20.91
N LYS A 64 -1.93 46.27 21.19
CA LYS A 64 -2.50 47.63 21.11
C LYS A 64 -1.60 48.61 21.89
N SER A 65 -0.99 49.55 21.17
CA SER A 65 -0.44 50.83 21.64
C SER A 65 0.04 51.58 20.40
N ALA A 66 -0.22 52.86 20.16
CA ALA A 66 -0.93 53.91 20.88
C ALA A 66 -1.37 54.96 19.83
#